data_AF-A0A9E8MKE4-F1
#
_entry.id   AF-A0A9E8MKE4-F1
#
_cell.length_a   1.000
_cell.length_b   1.000
_cell.length_c   1.000
_cell.angle_alpha   90.00
_cell.angle_beta   90.00
_cell.angle_gamma   90.00
#
_symmetry.space_group_name_H-M   'P 1'
#
loop_
_entity.id
_entity.type
_entity.pdbx_description
1 polymer ?
#
loop_
_entity_poly.entity_id
_entity_poly.type
_entity_poly.pdbx_seq_one_letter_code
_entity_poly.pdbx_strand_id
1 'polypeptide(L)'
;MDSATTALRLIDRNPGLAAAELLKHLAPPPQFASASLENYVPDPAHPSQAEAVEAVRRFADGVPDAPATGLAGLFRRKAPVVVDKPGIYLDGGFGVGKTHLLAALWHRTSGRKYFGTFIEYTALVGALGYAHAVEALSGARLIAIDEFELDDPGDTMVMSRLLGQLVAGGTRIAATSNTPPHALGEGRFAAQDFLREITALADRFDIFRIDGDDYRKRDIEGHAVALDEGAFTDRMRLETARGTATVDDFAAVLHHLSSVHPSRYIGLIDGLTAIGLRDVAVLRNQTDALRLVALVDRLYDAQIRIVATGVPLDRIFTEDMLSGGYRKKYLRAVSRMIALTTA
;
A
#
# COMPACT_ATOMS: atom_id res chain seq x y z
N MET A 1 4.23 46.24 -8.38
CA MET A 1 5.19 45.41 -7.61
C MET A 1 4.48 44.10 -7.32
N ASP A 2 4.54 43.16 -8.27
CA ASP A 2 4.08 41.79 -8.02
C ASP A 2 5.17 41.10 -7.20
N SER A 3 4.89 40.87 -5.92
CA SER A 3 5.68 39.95 -5.11
C SER A 3 5.48 38.56 -5.71
N ALA A 4 6.41 38.14 -6.58
CA ALA A 4 6.50 36.76 -7.03
C ALA A 4 6.78 35.88 -5.81
N THR A 5 5.73 35.40 -5.15
CA THR A 5 5.81 34.34 -4.18
C THR A 5 6.40 33.15 -4.91
N THR A 6 7.68 32.86 -4.65
CA THR A 6 8.35 31.72 -5.25
C THR A 6 7.52 30.49 -4.91
N ALA A 7 6.99 29.81 -5.93
CA ALA A 7 6.20 28.61 -5.71
C ALA A 7 7.05 27.60 -4.95
N LEU A 8 6.48 26.96 -3.93
CA LEU A 8 7.18 25.91 -3.19
C LEU A 8 7.58 24.79 -4.16
N ARG A 9 8.65 24.08 -3.82
CA ARG A 9 9.17 22.99 -4.64
C ARG A 9 9.14 21.70 -3.86
N LEU A 10 8.70 20.63 -4.50
CA LEU A 10 8.74 19.27 -3.97
C LEU A 10 10.19 18.84 -3.77
N ILE A 11 11.08 19.24 -4.67
CA ILE A 11 12.50 18.83 -4.61
C ILE A 11 13.29 19.50 -3.48
N ASP A 12 12.83 20.65 -2.99
CA ASP A 12 13.45 21.34 -1.85
C ASP A 12 13.04 20.70 -0.51
N ARG A 13 12.09 19.76 -0.54
CA ARG A 13 11.64 19.02 0.65
C ARG A 13 12.57 17.84 0.87
N ASN A 14 13.26 17.86 2.00
CA ASN A 14 14.08 16.74 2.47
C ASN A 14 13.40 16.08 3.67
N PRO A 15 12.72 14.94 3.48
CA PRO A 15 11.99 14.26 4.54
C PRO A 15 12.98 13.58 5.48
N GLY A 16 13.49 14.33 6.45
CA GLY A 16 14.07 13.78 7.67
C GLY A 16 12.94 13.37 8.61
N LEU A 17 12.27 12.26 8.32
CA LEU A 17 11.29 11.74 9.29
C LEU A 17 12.06 11.09 10.44
N ALA A 18 12.03 11.74 11.60
CA ALA A 18 12.46 11.10 12.85
C ALA A 18 11.67 9.79 13.03
N ALA A 19 12.27 8.80 13.69
CA ALA A 19 11.68 7.48 13.90
C ALA A 19 10.23 7.51 14.42
N ALA A 20 9.98 8.44 15.35
CA ALA A 20 8.68 8.65 15.94
C ALA A 20 7.63 9.14 14.91
N GLU A 21 8.03 9.94 13.91
CA GLU A 21 7.12 10.41 12.87
C GLU A 21 6.76 9.29 11.90
N LEU A 22 7.71 8.43 11.49
CA LEU A 22 7.42 7.27 10.63
C LEU A 22 6.37 6.34 11.28
N LEU A 23 6.49 6.10 12.58
CA LEU A 23 5.54 5.25 13.30
C LEU A 23 4.13 5.87 13.40
N LYS A 24 4.01 7.20 13.47
CA LYS A 24 2.70 7.87 13.51
C LYS A 24 1.92 7.69 12.22
N HIS A 25 2.62 7.54 11.09
CA HIS A 25 2.00 7.30 9.79
C HIS A 25 1.62 5.83 9.56
N LEU A 26 2.02 4.90 10.45
CA LEU A 26 1.59 3.51 10.38
C LEU A 26 0.17 3.32 10.94
N ALA A 27 -0.80 3.94 10.26
CA ALA A 27 -2.23 3.85 10.52
C ALA A 27 -3.01 3.63 9.21
N PRO A 28 -4.25 3.10 9.26
CA PRO A 28 -5.06 2.94 8.06
C PRO A 28 -5.25 4.27 7.30
N PRO A 29 -5.28 4.25 5.95
CA PRO A 29 -5.58 5.44 5.15
C PRO A 29 -6.92 6.08 5.53
N PRO A 30 -7.10 7.40 5.38
CA PRO A 30 -8.32 8.11 5.79
C PRO A 30 -9.63 7.52 5.25
N GLN A 31 -9.62 6.99 4.02
CA GLN A 31 -10.80 6.35 3.43
C GLN A 31 -11.27 5.08 4.17
N PHE A 32 -10.40 4.48 5.00
CA PHE A 32 -10.71 3.32 5.84
C PHE A 32 -10.85 3.70 7.34
N ALA A 33 -10.99 4.99 7.66
CA ALA A 33 -11.11 5.46 9.04
C ALA A 33 -12.33 4.87 9.78
N SER A 34 -13.42 4.59 9.05
CA SER A 34 -14.65 3.99 9.59
C SER A 34 -14.79 2.50 9.28
N ALA A 35 -13.75 1.83 8.73
CA ALA A 35 -13.83 0.44 8.35
C ALA A 35 -14.11 -0.46 9.57
N SER A 36 -15.15 -1.30 9.48
CA SER A 36 -15.50 -2.28 10.50
C SER A 36 -15.95 -3.59 9.87
N LEU A 37 -16.08 -4.65 10.67
CA LEU A 37 -16.60 -5.93 10.16
C LEU A 37 -18.11 -5.86 9.90
N GLU A 38 -18.80 -4.93 10.56
CA GLU A 38 -20.24 -4.74 10.50
C GLU A 38 -20.67 -3.92 9.27
N ASN A 39 -19.80 -3.05 8.76
CA ASN A 39 -20.06 -2.29 7.53
C ASN A 39 -19.37 -2.88 6.28
N TYR A 40 -18.72 -4.04 6.43
CA TYR A 40 -18.33 -4.86 5.28
C TYR A 40 -19.57 -5.59 4.76
N VAL A 41 -19.87 -5.47 3.47
CA VAL A 41 -21.03 -6.10 2.83
C VAL A 41 -20.52 -7.22 1.92
N PRO A 42 -20.57 -8.50 2.35
CA PRO A 42 -20.19 -9.62 1.50
C PRO A 42 -21.14 -9.76 0.32
N ASP A 43 -20.59 -10.02 -0.86
CA ASP A 43 -21.38 -10.43 -2.01
C ASP A 43 -21.93 -11.85 -1.82
N PRO A 44 -23.25 -12.07 -1.84
CA PRO A 44 -23.84 -13.41 -1.75
C PRO A 44 -23.37 -14.39 -2.82
N ALA A 45 -22.92 -13.89 -3.99
CA ALA A 45 -22.35 -14.70 -5.06
C ALA A 45 -20.94 -15.20 -4.74
N HIS A 46 -20.26 -14.61 -3.75
CA HIS A 46 -18.90 -14.94 -3.34
C HIS A 46 -18.84 -15.28 -1.84
N PRO A 47 -19.24 -16.51 -1.44
CA PRO A 47 -19.26 -16.94 -0.04
C PRO A 47 -17.93 -16.79 0.70
N SER A 48 -16.81 -16.81 -0.01
CA SER A 48 -15.46 -16.62 0.54
C SER A 48 -15.30 -15.26 1.22
N GLN A 49 -16.04 -14.23 0.82
CA GLN A 49 -16.05 -12.93 1.49
C GLN A 49 -16.63 -13.01 2.90
N ALA A 50 -17.75 -13.71 3.07
CA ALA A 50 -18.37 -13.91 4.39
C ALA A 50 -17.48 -14.79 5.29
N GLU A 51 -16.84 -15.81 4.71
CA GLU A 51 -15.88 -16.67 5.42
C GLU A 51 -14.67 -15.87 5.91
N ALA A 52 -14.16 -14.93 5.11
CA ALA A 52 -13.08 -14.04 5.50
C ALA A 52 -13.48 -13.09 6.65
N VAL A 53 -14.71 -12.55 6.64
CA VAL A 53 -15.23 -11.74 7.77
C VAL A 53 -15.22 -12.55 9.06
N GLU A 54 -15.69 -13.81 9.03
CA GLU A 54 -15.68 -14.67 10.22
C GLU A 54 -14.27 -15.08 10.67
N ALA A 55 -13.36 -15.30 9.72
CA ALA A 55 -11.95 -15.55 10.03
C ALA A 55 -11.30 -14.35 10.72
N VAL A 56 -11.50 -13.15 10.19
CA VAL A 56 -10.98 -11.92 10.80
C VAL A 56 -11.60 -11.67 12.16
N ARG A 57 -12.90 -11.93 12.35
CA ARG A 57 -13.57 -11.79 13.65
C ARG A 57 -12.94 -12.70 14.71
N ARG A 58 -12.79 -13.99 14.40
CA ARG A 58 -12.18 -14.95 15.33
C ARG A 58 -10.71 -14.66 15.59
N PHE A 59 -9.98 -14.22 14.56
CA PHE A 59 -8.64 -13.72 14.73
C PHE A 59 -8.64 -12.54 15.71
N ALA A 60 -9.44 -11.49 15.51
CA ALA A 60 -9.49 -10.33 16.39
C ALA A 60 -9.80 -10.68 17.86
N ASP A 61 -10.74 -11.60 18.09
CA ASP A 61 -11.20 -11.97 19.42
C ASP A 61 -10.19 -12.85 20.17
N GLY A 62 -9.15 -13.32 19.48
CA GLY A 62 -8.07 -14.10 20.10
C GLY A 62 -8.55 -15.41 20.68
N VAL A 63 -9.64 -15.98 20.14
CA VAL A 63 -10.19 -17.28 20.51
C VAL A 63 -9.37 -18.35 19.80
N PRO A 64 -8.48 -19.09 20.47
CA PRO A 64 -7.94 -20.33 19.93
C PRO A 64 -9.07 -21.36 19.97
N ASP A 65 -9.16 -22.26 18.98
CA ASP A 65 -10.14 -23.35 19.08
C ASP A 65 -9.80 -24.24 20.29
N ALA A 66 -10.83 -24.52 21.11
CA ALA A 66 -10.72 -25.56 22.13
C ALA A 66 -10.50 -26.90 21.43
N PRO A 67 -9.63 -27.79 21.93
CA PRO A 67 -9.45 -29.11 21.33
C PRO A 67 -10.79 -29.83 21.32
N ALA A 68 -11.19 -30.31 20.14
CA ALA A 68 -12.40 -31.11 19.97
C ALA A 68 -12.28 -32.41 20.78
N THR A 69 -12.70 -32.38 22.04
CA THR A 69 -12.94 -33.57 22.84
C THR A 69 -14.14 -34.29 22.23
N GLY A 70 -13.93 -35.54 21.84
CA GLY A 70 -14.78 -36.26 20.91
C GLY A 70 -16.18 -36.65 21.39
N LEU A 71 -16.84 -37.31 20.43
CA LEU A 71 -18.11 -38.06 20.44
C LEU A 71 -19.36 -37.33 19.90
N ALA A 72 -19.60 -37.62 18.61
CA ALA A 72 -20.87 -37.84 17.91
C ALA A 72 -21.82 -36.66 17.63
N GLY A 73 -22.20 -36.55 16.34
CA GLY A 73 -23.39 -35.84 15.92
C GLY A 73 -23.47 -35.71 14.39
N LEU A 74 -24.16 -36.65 13.74
CA LEU A 74 -24.51 -36.62 12.32
C LEU A 74 -25.31 -35.36 11.96
N PHE A 75 -24.65 -34.25 11.64
CA PHE A 75 -25.18 -33.19 10.79
C PHE A 75 -24.01 -32.50 10.10
N ARG A 76 -24.09 -32.39 8.77
CA ARG A 76 -23.12 -31.70 7.92
C ARG A 76 -23.16 -30.20 8.22
N ARG A 77 -22.51 -29.79 9.32
CA ARG A 77 -22.18 -28.39 9.62
C ARG A 77 -20.93 -28.05 8.84
N LYS A 78 -20.99 -26.98 8.04
CA LYS A 78 -19.85 -26.32 7.38
C LYS A 78 -18.72 -26.23 8.41
N ALA A 79 -17.57 -26.86 8.13
CA ALA A 79 -16.47 -26.92 9.09
C ALA A 79 -16.09 -25.49 9.53
N PRO A 80 -15.95 -25.22 10.84
CA PRO A 80 -15.48 -23.93 11.30
C PRO A 80 -14.06 -23.68 10.78
N VAL A 81 -13.79 -22.42 10.42
CA VAL A 81 -12.63 -22.00 9.64
C VAL A 81 -11.41 -21.80 10.56
N VAL A 82 -10.76 -22.85 11.06
CA VAL A 82 -9.70 -22.79 12.13
C VAL A 82 -8.66 -21.67 11.93
N VAL A 83 -8.30 -20.96 13.02
CA VAL A 83 -7.18 -20.01 13.06
C VAL A 83 -6.20 -20.44 14.16
N ASP A 84 -5.13 -21.12 13.77
CA ASP A 84 -4.11 -21.68 14.67
C ASP A 84 -2.80 -20.90 14.64
N LYS A 85 -2.59 -20.10 13.59
CA LYS A 85 -1.32 -19.43 13.35
C LYS A 85 -1.30 -18.01 13.95
N PRO A 86 -0.08 -17.49 14.23
CA PRO A 86 0.07 -16.13 14.77
C PRO A 86 -0.40 -15.04 13.80
N GLY A 87 -0.65 -15.38 12.53
CA GLY A 87 -1.16 -14.44 11.55
C GLY A 87 -2.26 -14.94 10.64
N ILE A 88 -2.92 -13.95 10.01
CA ILE A 88 -3.94 -14.13 8.98
C ILE A 88 -3.51 -13.48 7.67
N TYR A 89 -3.69 -14.15 6.54
CA TYR A 89 -3.36 -13.66 5.21
C TYR A 89 -4.59 -13.66 4.32
N LEU A 90 -4.99 -12.48 3.84
CA LEU A 90 -6.12 -12.29 2.95
C LEU A 90 -5.60 -12.19 1.51
N ASP A 91 -5.79 -13.26 0.74
CA ASP A 91 -5.45 -13.34 -0.68
C ASP A 91 -6.69 -13.03 -1.53
N GLY A 92 -6.56 -12.36 -2.67
CA GLY A 92 -7.70 -12.14 -3.56
C GLY A 92 -7.46 -11.10 -4.64
N GLY A 93 -8.43 -10.97 -5.56
CA GLY A 93 -8.37 -10.01 -6.66
C GLY A 93 -8.43 -8.54 -6.22
N PHE A 94 -8.30 -7.64 -7.21
CA PHE A 94 -8.46 -6.21 -6.97
C PHE A 94 -9.88 -5.88 -6.49
N GLY A 95 -9.99 -4.97 -5.54
CA GLY A 95 -11.28 -4.47 -5.03
C GLY A 95 -12.25 -5.53 -4.57
N VAL A 96 -11.77 -6.57 -3.89
CA VAL A 96 -12.62 -7.53 -3.17
C VAL A 96 -12.73 -7.22 -1.68
N GLY A 97 -12.28 -6.02 -1.26
CA GLY A 97 -12.43 -5.53 0.13
C GLY A 97 -11.36 -5.99 1.14
N LYS A 98 -10.23 -6.54 0.68
CA LYS A 98 -9.13 -7.01 1.57
C LYS A 98 -8.62 -5.94 2.53
N THR A 99 -8.31 -4.74 2.02
CA THR A 99 -7.82 -3.61 2.82
C THR A 99 -8.86 -3.15 3.84
N HIS A 100 -10.16 -3.21 3.51
CA HIS A 100 -11.24 -2.90 4.44
C HIS A 100 -11.23 -3.88 5.62
N LEU A 101 -11.14 -5.18 5.36
CA LEU A 101 -11.08 -6.21 6.41
C LEU A 101 -9.82 -6.07 7.29
N LEU A 102 -8.67 -5.75 6.69
CA LEU A 102 -7.43 -5.50 7.42
C LEU A 102 -7.55 -4.25 8.32
N ALA A 103 -8.12 -3.16 7.82
CA ALA A 103 -8.36 -1.95 8.59
C ALA A 103 -9.38 -2.19 9.73
N ALA A 104 -10.45 -2.94 9.46
CA ALA A 104 -11.44 -3.34 10.46
C ALA A 104 -10.80 -4.15 11.61
N LEU A 105 -9.91 -5.09 11.28
CA LEU A 105 -9.13 -5.85 12.27
C LEU A 105 -8.25 -4.92 13.11
N TRP A 106 -7.57 -3.98 12.46
CA TRP A 106 -6.75 -2.98 13.14
C TRP A 106 -7.60 -2.16 14.11
N HIS A 107 -8.74 -1.62 13.68
CA HIS A 107 -9.64 -0.82 14.54
C HIS A 107 -10.14 -1.60 15.75
N ARG A 108 -10.53 -2.88 15.55
CA ARG A 108 -11.04 -3.77 16.61
C ARG A 108 -9.96 -4.20 17.61
N THR A 109 -8.69 -4.21 17.22
CA THR A 109 -7.59 -4.59 18.10
C THR A 109 -7.28 -3.47 19.11
N SER A 110 -7.20 -3.79 20.40
CA SER A 110 -6.78 -2.86 21.44
C SER A 110 -5.27 -2.94 21.72
N GLY A 111 -4.72 -1.87 22.31
CA GLY A 111 -3.28 -1.76 22.60
C GLY A 111 -2.46 -1.22 21.42
N ARG A 112 -1.13 -1.39 21.50
CA ARG A 112 -0.20 -0.91 20.48
C ARG A 112 -0.38 -1.70 19.19
N LYS A 113 -0.61 -1.02 18.08
CA LYS A 113 -0.90 -1.62 16.77
C LYS A 113 -0.41 -0.71 15.65
N TYR A 114 -0.03 -1.30 14.54
CA TYR A 114 0.48 -0.58 13.38
C TYR A 114 -0.17 -1.10 12.11
N PHE A 115 -0.45 -0.21 11.18
CA PHE A 115 -0.97 -0.51 9.86
C PHE A 115 -0.08 0.16 8.83
N GLY A 116 0.41 -0.56 7.84
CA GLY A 116 1.18 0.06 6.76
C GLY A 116 1.30 -0.89 5.59
N THR A 117 1.78 -0.40 4.47
CA THR A 117 2.10 -1.25 3.33
C THR A 117 3.41 -2.00 3.57
N PHE A 118 3.65 -3.09 2.83
CA PHE A 118 4.94 -3.79 2.89
C PHE A 118 6.13 -2.83 2.71
N ILE A 119 6.01 -1.92 1.74
CA ILE A 119 7.03 -0.89 1.47
C ILE A 119 7.23 0.04 2.67
N GLU A 120 6.19 0.37 3.46
CA GLU A 120 6.31 1.22 4.66
C GLU A 120 6.96 0.52 5.85
N TYR A 121 6.97 -0.80 5.89
CA TYR A 121 7.76 -1.52 6.89
C TYR A 121 9.23 -1.66 6.46
N THR A 122 9.52 -1.98 5.19
CA THR A 122 10.92 -2.05 4.71
C THR A 122 11.59 -0.68 4.78
N ALA A 123 10.87 0.34 4.38
CA ALA A 123 11.07 1.76 4.69
C ALA A 123 11.57 2.06 6.11
N LEU A 124 10.78 1.65 7.11
CA LEU A 124 11.05 1.91 8.50
C LEU A 124 12.37 1.25 8.89
N VAL A 125 12.58 0.00 8.47
CA VAL A 125 13.84 -0.71 8.71
C VAL A 125 15.01 0.00 8.06
N GLY A 126 14.88 0.44 6.81
CA GLY A 126 15.93 1.19 6.11
C GLY A 126 16.25 2.54 6.77
N ALA A 127 15.25 3.21 7.35
CA ALA A 127 15.43 4.49 8.02
C ALA A 127 16.02 4.35 9.44
N LEU A 128 15.61 3.35 10.21
CA LEU A 128 16.01 3.18 11.61
C LEU A 128 17.21 2.26 11.80
N GLY A 129 17.50 1.45 10.79
CA GLY A 129 18.27 0.24 10.96
C GLY A 129 17.44 -0.86 11.65
N TYR A 130 17.84 -2.10 11.40
CA TYR A 130 17.08 -3.29 11.83
C TYR A 130 16.81 -3.33 13.34
N ALA A 131 17.83 -3.11 14.17
CA ALA A 131 17.70 -3.21 15.63
C ALA A 131 16.69 -2.22 16.21
N HIS A 132 16.76 -0.94 15.81
CA HIS A 132 15.83 0.09 16.28
C HIS A 132 14.42 -0.11 15.72
N ALA A 133 14.27 -0.65 14.50
CA ALA A 133 12.95 -0.98 13.96
C ALA A 133 12.27 -2.10 14.76
N VAL A 134 13.02 -3.14 15.16
CA VAL A 134 12.52 -4.20 16.04
C VAL A 134 12.12 -3.61 17.39
N GLU A 135 12.97 -2.80 18.00
CA GLU A 135 12.67 -2.13 19.29
C GLU A 135 11.41 -1.27 19.20
N ALA A 136 11.28 -0.46 18.14
CA ALA A 136 10.15 0.42 17.91
C ALA A 136 8.81 -0.34 17.78
N LEU A 137 8.82 -1.48 17.09
CA LEU A 137 7.63 -2.30 16.85
C LEU A 137 7.36 -3.32 17.97
N SER A 138 8.33 -3.56 18.86
CA SER A 138 8.21 -4.52 19.94
C SER A 138 7.07 -4.16 20.91
N GLY A 139 6.38 -5.20 21.39
CA GLY A 139 5.20 -5.04 22.25
C GLY A 139 3.92 -4.64 21.50
N ALA A 140 3.96 -4.51 20.17
CA ALA A 140 2.75 -4.40 19.37
C ALA A 140 1.88 -5.66 19.54
N ARG A 141 0.58 -5.45 19.72
CA ARG A 141 -0.44 -6.52 19.69
C ARG A 141 -0.71 -6.97 18.26
N LEU A 142 -0.65 -6.06 17.29
CA LEU A 142 -0.91 -6.34 15.88
C LEU A 142 0.01 -5.53 14.96
N ILE A 143 0.56 -6.20 13.96
CA ILE A 143 1.16 -5.61 12.76
C ILE A 143 0.26 -5.96 11.57
N ALA A 144 -0.44 -4.97 11.04
CA ALA A 144 -1.24 -5.08 9.83
C ALA A 144 -0.42 -4.59 8.62
N ILE A 145 -0.30 -5.44 7.60
CA ILE A 145 0.51 -5.21 6.41
C ILE A 145 -0.39 -5.25 5.18
N ASP A 146 -0.66 -4.09 4.59
CA ASP A 146 -1.39 -4.00 3.33
C ASP A 146 -0.42 -4.19 2.14
N GLU A 147 -0.94 -4.61 0.99
CA GLU A 147 -0.16 -4.81 -0.24
C GLU A 147 1.13 -5.63 0.00
N PHE A 148 0.99 -6.80 0.64
CA PHE A 148 2.09 -7.71 0.89
C PHE A 148 2.62 -8.29 -0.43
N GLU A 149 3.78 -7.81 -0.86
CA GLU A 149 4.42 -8.18 -2.13
C GLU A 149 5.93 -8.34 -1.91
N LEU A 150 6.54 -9.32 -2.57
CA LEU A 150 7.98 -9.56 -2.52
C LEU A 150 8.58 -9.15 -3.86
N ASP A 151 9.23 -8.00 -3.88
CA ASP A 151 9.78 -7.39 -5.11
C ASP A 151 11.29 -7.53 -5.20
N ASP A 152 11.92 -7.52 -4.03
CA ASP A 152 13.35 -7.61 -3.86
C ASP A 152 13.68 -8.71 -2.83
N PRO A 153 14.69 -9.54 -3.10
CA PRO A 153 15.08 -10.61 -2.18
C PRO A 153 15.64 -10.08 -0.85
N GLY A 154 16.33 -8.94 -0.84
CA GLY A 154 16.84 -8.31 0.37
C GLY A 154 15.73 -7.85 1.30
N ASP A 155 14.74 -7.15 0.76
CA ASP A 155 13.53 -6.74 1.50
C ASP A 155 12.77 -7.96 2.06
N THR A 156 12.69 -9.03 1.27
CA THR A 156 12.08 -10.31 1.68
C THR A 156 12.77 -10.88 2.93
N MET A 157 14.12 -10.94 2.91
CA MET A 157 14.90 -11.44 4.04
C MET A 157 14.71 -10.58 5.29
N VAL A 158 14.75 -9.25 5.13
CA VAL A 158 14.54 -8.28 6.22
C VAL A 158 13.17 -8.46 6.86
N MET A 159 12.11 -8.54 6.04
CA MET A 159 10.74 -8.67 6.52
C MET A 159 10.47 -10.03 7.16
N SER A 160 10.94 -11.12 6.56
CA SER A 160 10.80 -12.47 7.14
C SER A 160 11.43 -12.54 8.53
N ARG A 161 12.62 -11.95 8.69
CA ARG A 161 13.32 -11.90 9.98
C ARG A 161 12.60 -10.99 10.99
N LEU A 162 12.18 -9.78 10.58
CA LEU A 162 11.46 -8.84 11.43
C LEU A 162 10.16 -9.45 11.98
N LEU A 163 9.30 -9.98 11.09
CA LEU A 163 8.04 -10.60 11.49
C LEU A 163 8.28 -11.81 12.39
N GLY A 164 9.34 -12.58 12.13
CA GLY A 164 9.73 -13.69 13.00
C GLY A 164 10.05 -13.27 14.44
N GLN A 165 10.80 -12.17 14.61
CA GLN A 165 11.13 -11.66 15.93
C GLN A 165 9.91 -11.09 16.66
N LEU A 166 9.07 -10.33 15.95
CA LEU A 166 7.86 -9.74 16.55
C LEU A 166 6.87 -10.84 16.98
N VAL A 167 6.66 -11.85 16.14
CA VAL A 167 5.81 -13.01 16.48
C VAL A 167 6.35 -13.77 17.69
N ALA A 168 7.66 -13.97 17.79
CA ALA A 168 8.27 -14.60 18.97
C ALA A 168 8.04 -13.78 20.26
N GLY A 169 7.89 -12.46 20.14
CA GLY A 169 7.50 -11.55 21.22
C GLY A 169 5.98 -11.50 21.50
N GLY A 170 5.17 -12.33 20.85
CA GLY A 170 3.72 -12.40 21.03
C GLY A 170 2.91 -11.44 20.15
N THR A 171 3.55 -10.73 19.22
CA THR A 171 2.86 -9.89 18.24
C THR A 171 2.13 -10.74 17.22
N ARG A 172 0.86 -10.40 16.96
CA ARG A 172 0.08 -11.03 15.90
C ARG A 172 0.26 -10.27 14.59
N ILE A 173 0.15 -10.95 13.47
CA ILE A 173 0.37 -10.34 12.15
C ILE A 173 -0.84 -10.54 11.24
N ALA A 174 -1.17 -9.55 10.43
CA ALA A 174 -2.22 -9.67 9.43
C ALA A 174 -1.72 -9.09 8.12
N ALA A 175 -1.98 -9.75 7.00
CA ALA A 175 -1.51 -9.32 5.70
C ALA A 175 -2.61 -9.39 4.63
N THR A 176 -2.57 -8.51 3.65
CA THR A 176 -3.38 -8.62 2.43
C THR A 176 -2.47 -8.74 1.21
N SER A 177 -2.87 -9.48 0.18
CA SER A 177 -2.12 -9.51 -1.08
C SER A 177 -3.01 -9.86 -2.26
N ASN A 178 -2.53 -9.55 -3.46
CA ASN A 178 -3.09 -10.02 -4.72
C ASN A 178 -2.40 -11.30 -5.23
N THR A 179 -1.46 -11.83 -4.45
CA THR A 179 -0.63 -12.98 -4.81
C THR A 179 -0.67 -14.01 -3.68
N PRO A 180 -0.98 -15.28 -3.95
CA PRO A 180 -0.95 -16.30 -2.92
C PRO A 180 0.50 -16.56 -2.47
N PRO A 181 0.74 -17.01 -1.22
CA PRO A 181 2.10 -17.10 -0.67
C PRO A 181 3.10 -17.93 -1.49
N HIS A 182 2.66 -18.99 -2.16
CA HIS A 182 3.52 -19.83 -2.99
C HIS A 182 4.00 -19.15 -4.28
N ALA A 183 3.31 -18.10 -4.73
CA ALA A 183 3.64 -17.34 -5.94
C ALA A 183 4.33 -16.00 -5.62
N LEU A 184 4.67 -15.74 -4.35
CA LEU A 184 5.38 -14.52 -3.98
C LEU A 184 6.77 -14.48 -4.62
N GLY A 185 7.14 -13.33 -5.19
CA GLY A 185 8.41 -13.14 -5.88
C GLY A 185 8.45 -13.67 -7.32
N GLU A 186 7.45 -14.45 -7.76
CA GLU A 186 7.38 -14.95 -9.14
C GLU A 186 7.42 -13.79 -10.15
N GLY A 187 8.32 -13.88 -11.11
CA GLY A 187 8.52 -12.86 -12.14
C GLY A 187 9.14 -11.54 -11.65
N ARG A 188 9.51 -11.43 -10.36
CA ARG A 188 10.16 -10.23 -9.79
C ARG A 188 11.65 -10.45 -9.50
N PHE A 189 12.00 -11.61 -8.95
CA PHE A 189 13.38 -12.05 -8.76
C PHE A 189 13.48 -13.57 -8.92
N ALA A 190 14.67 -14.15 -8.74
CA ALA A 190 14.88 -15.60 -8.73
C ALA A 190 14.26 -16.23 -7.48
N ALA A 191 12.92 -16.23 -7.39
CA ALA A 191 12.17 -16.65 -6.20
C ALA A 191 12.49 -18.08 -5.74
N GLN A 192 12.89 -18.95 -6.69
CA GLN A 192 13.34 -20.32 -6.41
C GLN A 192 14.51 -20.36 -5.41
N ASP A 193 15.43 -19.40 -5.49
CA ASP A 193 16.60 -19.33 -4.60
C ASP A 193 16.23 -18.92 -3.16
N PHE A 194 15.00 -18.41 -2.95
CA PHE A 194 14.48 -17.90 -1.69
C PHE A 194 13.23 -18.63 -1.20
N LEU A 195 12.93 -19.82 -1.77
CA LEU A 195 11.74 -20.59 -1.41
C LEU A 195 11.67 -20.89 0.09
N ARG A 196 12.81 -21.16 0.72
CA ARG A 196 12.87 -21.45 2.16
C ARG A 196 12.37 -20.27 2.99
N GLU A 197 12.77 -19.05 2.65
CA GLU A 197 12.37 -17.82 3.32
C GLU A 197 10.90 -17.50 3.06
N ILE A 198 10.42 -17.70 1.82
CA ILE A 198 9.03 -17.52 1.43
C ILE A 198 8.13 -18.50 2.18
N THR A 199 8.51 -19.78 2.27
CA THR A 199 7.79 -20.80 3.04
C THR A 199 7.78 -20.46 4.53
N ALA A 200 8.93 -20.12 5.12
CA ALA A 200 9.01 -19.76 6.54
C ALA A 200 8.15 -18.54 6.91
N LEU A 201 7.98 -17.61 5.96
CA LEU A 201 7.10 -16.47 6.10
C LEU A 201 5.63 -16.89 5.96
N ALA A 202 5.28 -17.66 4.93
CA ALA A 202 3.94 -18.18 4.69
C ALA A 202 3.42 -19.05 5.84
N ASP A 203 4.30 -19.83 6.47
CA ASP A 203 3.96 -20.72 7.58
C ASP A 203 3.43 -19.97 8.81
N ARG A 204 3.63 -18.65 8.91
CA ARG A 204 3.10 -17.81 9.98
C ARG A 204 1.63 -17.43 9.79
N PHE A 205 1.06 -17.70 8.62
CA PHE A 205 -0.27 -17.25 8.26
C PHE A 205 -1.25 -18.40 8.01
N ASP A 206 -2.46 -18.25 8.52
CA ASP A 206 -3.65 -18.91 7.98
C ASP A 206 -4.14 -18.10 6.77
N ILE A 207 -4.27 -18.76 5.62
CA ILE A 207 -4.53 -18.11 4.34
C ILE A 207 -6.02 -18.22 4.01
N PHE A 208 -6.67 -17.07 3.79
CA PHE A 208 -8.06 -16.96 3.36
C PHE A 208 -8.11 -16.28 2.01
N ARG A 209 -8.59 -17.03 1.02
CA ARG A 209 -8.86 -16.49 -0.31
C ARG A 209 -10.20 -15.76 -0.32
N ILE A 210 -10.22 -14.59 -0.93
CA ILE A 210 -11.38 -13.72 -1.09
C ILE A 210 -11.61 -13.58 -2.60
N ASP A 211 -12.63 -14.25 -3.09
CA ASP A 211 -13.06 -14.12 -4.47
C ASP A 211 -14.09 -13.00 -4.60
N GLY A 212 -14.19 -12.41 -5.78
CA GLY A 212 -15.12 -11.32 -6.05
C GLY A 212 -14.74 -10.54 -7.29
N ASP A 213 -15.72 -9.85 -7.82
CA ASP A 213 -15.49 -8.77 -8.78
C ASP A 213 -14.92 -7.53 -8.08
N ASP A 214 -14.14 -6.73 -8.81
CA ASP A 214 -13.63 -5.46 -8.27
C ASP A 214 -14.80 -4.47 -8.10
N TYR A 215 -15.20 -4.22 -6.83
CA TYR A 215 -16.28 -3.27 -6.52
C TYR A 215 -15.95 -1.83 -6.90
N ARG A 216 -14.66 -1.52 -7.13
CA ARG A 216 -14.16 -0.21 -7.55
C ARG A 216 -14.15 -0.06 -9.06
N LYS A 217 -14.78 -0.97 -9.83
CA LYS A 217 -15.11 -0.75 -11.25
C LYS A 217 -16.08 0.44 -11.40
N ARG A 218 -15.57 1.62 -11.13
CA ARG A 218 -15.77 2.76 -12.02
C ARG A 218 -14.63 2.61 -12.99
N ASP A 219 -14.92 2.16 -14.21
CA ASP A 219 -14.00 2.42 -15.29
C ASP A 219 -13.82 3.94 -15.29
N ILE A 220 -12.65 4.42 -14.86
CA ILE A 220 -12.27 5.79 -15.14
C ILE A 220 -11.91 5.78 -16.62
N GLU A 221 -12.95 5.72 -17.46
CA GLU A 221 -12.86 6.07 -18.87
C GLU A 221 -12.47 7.54 -18.90
N GLY A 222 -11.18 7.80 -19.14
CA GLY A 222 -10.65 9.15 -19.08
C GLY A 222 -9.21 9.20 -19.55
N HIS A 223 -8.76 10.42 -19.84
CA HIS A 223 -7.38 10.73 -20.15
C HIS A 223 -6.84 11.66 -19.07
N ALA A 224 -5.56 11.53 -18.73
CA ALA A 224 -4.95 12.46 -17.80
C ALA A 224 -4.90 13.84 -18.46
N VAL A 225 -5.26 14.87 -17.70
CA VAL A 225 -5.32 16.23 -18.23
C VAL A 225 -3.91 16.83 -18.24
N ALA A 226 -3.41 17.15 -19.45
CA ALA A 226 -2.23 18.00 -19.63
C ALA A 226 -2.68 19.39 -20.11
N LEU A 227 -2.20 20.42 -19.43
CA LEU A 227 -2.52 21.81 -19.71
C LEU A 227 -1.43 22.47 -20.56
N ASP A 228 -1.78 23.55 -21.25
CA ASP A 228 -0.78 24.51 -21.74
C ASP A 228 -0.24 25.36 -20.57
N GLU A 229 0.86 26.09 -20.79
CA GLU A 229 1.55 26.82 -19.72
C GLU A 229 0.70 27.94 -19.11
N GLY A 230 -0.21 28.55 -19.90
CA GLY A 230 -1.12 29.59 -19.41
C GLY A 230 -2.15 29.00 -18.44
N ALA A 231 -2.85 27.95 -18.89
CA ALA A 231 -3.84 27.25 -18.09
C ALA A 231 -3.22 26.57 -16.86
N PHE A 232 -1.99 26.06 -16.98
CA PHE A 232 -1.22 25.52 -15.85
C PHE A 232 -0.97 26.58 -14.79
N THR A 233 -0.47 27.75 -15.20
CA THR A 233 -0.18 28.86 -14.28
C THR A 233 -1.43 29.31 -13.54
N ASP A 234 -2.55 29.47 -14.25
CA ASP A 234 -3.82 29.86 -13.63
C ASP A 234 -4.36 28.80 -12.69
N ARG A 235 -4.28 27.51 -13.07
CA ARG A 235 -4.70 26.41 -12.20
C ARG A 235 -3.84 26.34 -10.94
N MET A 236 -2.52 26.44 -11.05
CA MET A 236 -1.63 26.39 -9.89
C MET A 236 -1.83 27.57 -8.94
N ARG A 237 -2.19 28.76 -9.47
CA ARG A 237 -2.59 29.90 -8.63
C ARG A 237 -3.83 29.57 -7.79
N LEU A 238 -4.84 28.91 -8.37
CA LEU A 238 -6.04 28.48 -7.64
C LEU A 238 -5.74 27.41 -6.59
N GLU A 239 -4.87 26.45 -6.91
CA GLU A 239 -4.47 25.40 -5.96
C GLU A 239 -3.71 25.98 -4.77
N THR A 240 -2.78 26.90 -5.03
CA THR A 240 -2.02 27.60 -3.98
C THR A 240 -2.91 28.47 -3.08
N ALA A 241 -4.03 28.97 -3.61
CA ALA A 241 -5.02 29.69 -2.81
C ALA A 241 -5.86 28.76 -1.91
N ARG A 242 -5.96 27.46 -2.24
CA ARG A 242 -6.72 26.46 -1.48
C ARG A 242 -5.88 25.77 -0.39
N GLY A 243 -4.57 25.71 -0.58
CA GLY A 243 -3.66 25.06 0.35
C GLY A 243 -2.22 25.09 -0.15
N THR A 244 -1.37 24.28 0.48
CA THR A 244 0.05 24.19 0.11
C THR A 244 0.20 23.43 -1.20
N ALA A 245 0.77 24.05 -2.21
CA ALA A 245 1.05 23.42 -3.49
C ALA A 245 2.51 23.62 -3.92
N THR A 246 3.07 22.65 -4.65
CA THR A 246 4.43 22.75 -5.22
C THR A 246 4.41 22.82 -6.73
N VAL A 247 5.45 23.38 -7.35
CA VAL A 247 5.66 23.37 -8.81
C VAL A 247 7.10 22.98 -9.12
N ASP A 248 7.29 21.95 -9.94
CA ASP A 248 8.61 21.45 -10.32
C ASP A 248 8.62 20.94 -11.76
N ASP A 249 9.80 20.98 -12.39
CA ASP A 249 10.03 20.31 -13.67
C ASP A 249 10.04 18.80 -13.45
N PHE A 250 9.38 18.05 -14.34
CA PHE A 250 9.21 16.61 -14.22
C PHE A 250 10.55 15.87 -14.12
N ALA A 251 11.54 16.28 -14.93
CA ALA A 251 12.88 15.69 -14.89
C ALA A 251 13.58 15.92 -13.54
N ALA A 252 13.39 17.09 -12.92
CA ALA A 252 13.96 17.40 -11.61
C ALA A 252 13.32 16.56 -10.50
N VAL A 253 12.00 16.34 -10.58
CA VAL A 253 11.30 15.43 -9.66
C VAL A 253 11.86 14.02 -9.78
N LEU A 254 11.96 13.45 -10.99
CA LEU A 254 12.52 12.10 -11.19
C LEU A 254 13.94 11.97 -10.64
N HIS A 255 14.78 12.99 -10.85
CA HIS A 255 16.13 13.02 -10.29
C HIS A 255 16.10 13.05 -8.76
N HIS A 256 15.26 13.87 -8.14
CA HIS A 256 15.12 13.94 -6.69
C HIS A 256 14.67 12.60 -6.10
N LEU A 257 13.65 11.99 -6.69
CA LEU A 257 13.15 10.66 -6.32
C LEU A 257 14.24 9.58 -6.41
N SER A 258 15.26 9.76 -7.25
CA SER A 258 16.39 8.82 -7.32
C SER A 258 17.27 8.84 -6.07
N SER A 259 17.29 9.96 -5.35
CA SER A 259 18.09 10.17 -4.13
C SER A 259 17.32 9.88 -2.84
N VAL A 260 15.99 9.80 -2.92
CA VAL A 260 15.10 9.59 -1.77
C VAL A 260 14.51 8.19 -1.84
N HIS A 261 14.69 7.40 -0.79
CA HIS A 261 14.06 6.08 -0.73
C HIS A 261 12.53 6.22 -0.78
N PRO A 262 11.79 5.41 -1.55
CA PRO A 262 10.33 5.53 -1.73
C PRO A 262 9.53 5.59 -0.42
N SER A 263 10.05 4.98 0.63
CA SER A 263 9.54 5.07 2.00
C SER A 263 9.31 6.48 2.53
N ARG A 264 10.14 7.42 2.10
CA ARG A 264 10.15 8.78 2.63
C ARG A 264 9.26 9.71 1.81
N TYR A 265 8.61 9.22 0.75
CA TYR A 265 7.75 10.03 -0.09
C TYR A 265 6.52 10.56 0.67
N ILE A 266 6.07 9.86 1.71
CA ILE A 266 5.01 10.40 2.58
C ILE A 266 5.41 11.73 3.22
N GLY A 267 6.68 11.89 3.62
CA GLY A 267 7.21 13.16 4.12
C GLY A 267 7.42 14.19 3.02
N LEU A 268 7.70 13.77 1.78
CA LEU A 268 7.76 14.69 0.63
C LEU A 268 6.42 15.36 0.39
N ILE A 269 5.31 14.62 0.51
CA ILE A 269 3.98 15.12 0.19
C ILE A 269 3.21 15.67 1.40
N ASP A 270 3.79 15.59 2.60
CA ASP A 270 3.11 15.97 3.84
C ASP A 270 2.60 17.42 3.82
N GLY A 271 1.33 17.59 4.16
CA GLY A 271 0.65 18.89 4.18
C GLY A 271 0.41 19.53 2.80
N LEU A 272 0.69 18.83 1.69
CA LEU A 272 0.38 19.33 0.35
C LEU A 272 -1.08 19.03 -0.02
N THR A 273 -1.70 19.94 -0.77
CA THR A 273 -3.03 19.77 -1.38
C THR A 273 -2.97 19.55 -2.89
N ALA A 274 -1.89 19.99 -3.53
CA ALA A 274 -1.63 19.75 -4.95
C ALA A 274 -0.13 19.76 -5.28
N ILE A 275 0.24 19.12 -6.38
CA ILE A 275 1.55 19.27 -7.03
C ILE A 275 1.41 19.65 -8.50
N GLY A 276 2.30 20.50 -8.97
CA GLY A 276 2.45 20.92 -10.36
C GLY A 276 3.67 20.29 -11.00
N LEU A 277 3.50 19.61 -12.12
CA LEU A 277 4.58 18.97 -12.89
C LEU A 277 4.70 19.61 -14.27
N ARG A 278 5.81 20.30 -14.53
CA ARG A 278 6.10 20.89 -15.84
C ARG A 278 6.85 19.94 -16.75
N ASP A 279 6.62 20.07 -18.06
CA ASP A 279 7.36 19.40 -19.12
C ASP A 279 7.41 17.87 -18.93
N VAL A 280 6.24 17.28 -18.62
CA VAL A 280 6.12 15.83 -18.48
C VAL A 280 6.52 15.17 -19.81
N ALA A 281 7.32 14.12 -19.69
CA ALA A 281 7.87 13.39 -20.82
C ALA A 281 7.74 11.87 -20.61
N VAL A 282 7.85 11.12 -21.71
CA VAL A 282 7.85 9.65 -21.68
C VAL A 282 9.06 9.14 -20.88
N LEU A 283 8.82 8.21 -19.97
CA LEU A 283 9.83 7.59 -19.12
C LEU A 283 10.74 6.68 -19.94
N ARG A 284 12.03 6.73 -19.64
CA ARG A 284 13.07 6.01 -20.42
C ARG A 284 13.62 4.77 -19.76
N ASN A 285 13.39 4.59 -18.46
CA ASN A 285 13.88 3.43 -17.73
C ASN A 285 12.89 2.98 -16.65
N GLN A 286 12.96 1.70 -16.30
CA GLN A 286 12.05 1.04 -15.38
C GLN A 286 12.19 1.57 -13.93
N THR A 287 13.39 1.93 -13.51
CA THR A 287 13.63 2.36 -12.12
C THR A 287 12.92 3.68 -11.81
N ASP A 288 13.02 4.67 -12.71
CA ASP A 288 12.34 5.95 -12.56
C ASP A 288 10.82 5.79 -12.69
N ALA A 289 10.37 4.90 -13.58
CA ALA A 289 8.96 4.55 -13.69
C ALA A 289 8.39 4.00 -12.37
N LEU A 290 9.08 3.06 -11.74
CA LEU A 290 8.65 2.47 -10.46
C LEU A 290 8.72 3.48 -9.31
N ARG A 291 9.70 4.40 -9.30
CA ARG A 291 9.75 5.50 -8.33
C ARG A 291 8.57 6.45 -8.50
N LEU A 292 8.22 6.82 -9.74
CA LEU A 292 7.06 7.66 -9.99
C LEU A 292 5.76 6.96 -9.60
N VAL A 293 5.62 5.66 -9.90
CA VAL A 293 4.48 4.84 -9.44
C VAL A 293 4.35 4.93 -7.92
N ALA A 294 5.45 4.76 -7.17
CA ALA A 294 5.42 4.86 -5.72
C ALA A 294 5.01 6.25 -5.23
N LEU A 295 5.42 7.34 -5.90
CA LEU A 295 4.98 8.69 -5.56
C LEU A 295 3.47 8.87 -5.83
N VAL A 296 3.01 8.45 -7.01
CA VAL A 296 1.59 8.52 -7.42
C VAL A 296 0.69 7.78 -6.45
N ASP A 297 1.12 6.63 -5.97
CA ASP A 297 0.38 5.84 -5.00
C ASP A 297 0.16 6.65 -3.71
N ARG A 298 1.19 7.35 -3.22
CA ARG A 298 1.09 8.22 -2.03
C ARG A 298 0.24 9.46 -2.26
N LEU A 299 0.36 10.10 -3.42
CA LEU A 299 -0.51 11.22 -3.79
C LEU A 299 -1.98 10.79 -3.85
N TYR A 300 -2.24 9.60 -4.39
CA TYR A 300 -3.59 9.06 -4.47
C TYR A 300 -4.17 8.75 -3.08
N ASP A 301 -3.42 8.08 -2.22
CA ASP A 301 -3.86 7.76 -0.86
C ASP A 301 -4.12 9.03 -0.03
N ALA A 302 -3.29 10.07 -0.22
CA ALA A 302 -3.44 11.36 0.44
C ALA A 302 -4.44 12.31 -0.26
N GLN A 303 -5.05 11.90 -1.37
CA GLN A 303 -5.98 12.72 -2.18
C GLN A 303 -5.38 14.06 -2.64
N ILE A 304 -4.09 14.05 -3.02
CA ILE A 304 -3.34 15.24 -3.48
C ILE A 304 -3.44 15.36 -5.00
N ARG A 305 -3.93 16.51 -5.48
CA ARG A 305 -4.15 16.74 -6.91
C ARG A 305 -2.84 16.88 -7.69
N ILE A 306 -2.89 16.49 -8.97
CA ILE A 306 -1.79 16.68 -9.90
C ILE A 306 -2.25 17.63 -11.02
N VAL A 307 -1.47 18.68 -11.25
CA VAL A 307 -1.61 19.58 -12.39
C VAL A 307 -0.37 19.42 -13.26
N ALA A 308 -0.50 19.24 -14.56
CA ALA A 308 0.66 18.92 -15.39
C ALA A 308 0.66 19.64 -16.76
N THR A 309 1.84 19.90 -17.31
CA THR A 309 2.04 20.25 -18.73
C THR A 309 2.86 19.18 -19.45
N GLY A 310 2.87 19.21 -20.79
CA GLY A 310 3.63 18.26 -21.61
C GLY A 310 2.84 17.00 -21.97
N VAL A 311 3.49 15.84 -21.91
CA VAL A 311 2.85 14.55 -22.22
C VAL A 311 1.80 14.22 -21.15
N PRO A 312 0.57 13.87 -21.53
CA PRO A 312 -0.43 13.36 -20.58
C PRO A 312 0.11 12.20 -19.74
N LEU A 313 -0.12 12.26 -18.42
CA LEU A 313 0.41 11.29 -17.47
C LEU A 313 -0.06 9.84 -17.72
N ASP A 314 -1.19 9.62 -18.38
CA ASP A 314 -1.65 8.30 -18.81
C ASP A 314 -0.82 7.69 -19.96
N ARG A 315 0.10 8.47 -20.56
CA ARG A 315 0.90 8.09 -21.74
C ARG A 315 2.41 8.08 -21.50
N ILE A 316 2.85 8.14 -20.24
CA ILE A 316 4.28 8.25 -19.91
C ILE A 316 5.02 6.91 -19.89
N PHE A 317 4.32 5.78 -19.80
CA PHE A 317 4.93 4.44 -19.81
C PHE A 317 5.06 3.92 -21.24
N THR A 318 6.19 3.31 -21.58
CA THR A 318 6.44 2.73 -22.90
C THR A 318 5.71 1.41 -23.10
N GLU A 319 5.58 0.96 -24.35
CA GLU A 319 4.98 -0.34 -24.68
C GLU A 319 5.76 -1.52 -24.05
N ASP A 320 7.09 -1.44 -24.02
CA ASP A 320 7.96 -2.42 -23.35
C ASP A 320 7.65 -2.51 -21.84
N MET A 321 7.42 -1.37 -21.17
CA MET A 321 7.02 -1.36 -19.76
C MET A 321 5.64 -1.99 -19.56
N LEU A 322 4.69 -1.67 -20.44
CA LEU A 322 3.32 -2.17 -20.39
C LEU A 322 3.18 -3.65 -20.78
N SER A 323 4.20 -4.23 -21.40
CA SER A 323 4.29 -5.66 -21.70
C SER A 323 5.17 -6.44 -20.71
N GLY A 324 5.93 -5.74 -19.85
CA GLY A 324 6.83 -6.33 -18.86
C GLY A 324 6.17 -6.80 -17.55
N GLY A 325 6.99 -7.34 -16.64
CA GLY A 325 6.54 -7.94 -15.37
C GLY A 325 5.83 -6.98 -14.42
N TYR A 326 6.07 -5.67 -14.54
CA TYR A 326 5.44 -4.63 -13.72
C TYR A 326 4.17 -4.02 -14.34
N ARG A 327 3.66 -4.57 -15.46
CA ARG A 327 2.47 -4.09 -16.18
C ARG A 327 1.31 -3.68 -15.27
N LYS A 328 0.96 -4.52 -14.30
CA LYS A 328 -0.17 -4.26 -13.38
C LYS A 328 0.04 -2.98 -12.56
N LYS A 329 1.28 -2.68 -12.14
CA LYS A 329 1.61 -1.47 -11.38
C LYS A 329 1.49 -0.22 -12.26
N TYR A 330 1.97 -0.27 -13.50
CA TYR A 330 1.86 0.85 -14.43
C TYR A 330 0.41 1.18 -14.77
N LEU A 331 -0.41 0.18 -15.09
CA LEU A 331 -1.84 0.39 -15.36
C LEU A 331 -2.58 0.95 -14.13
N ARG A 332 -2.25 0.46 -12.94
CA ARG A 332 -2.78 1.00 -11.67
C ARG A 332 -2.40 2.48 -11.50
N ALA A 333 -1.14 2.83 -11.74
CA ALA A 333 -0.68 4.21 -11.65
C ALA A 333 -1.36 5.11 -12.70
N VAL A 334 -1.59 4.63 -13.92
CA VAL A 334 -2.35 5.36 -14.95
C VAL A 334 -3.75 5.71 -14.45
N SER A 335 -4.51 4.74 -13.93
CA SER A 335 -5.84 5.02 -13.38
C SER A 335 -5.82 6.03 -12.24
N ARG A 336 -4.80 5.95 -11.36
CA ARG A 336 -4.60 6.92 -10.27
C ARG A 336 -4.27 8.32 -10.80
N MET A 337 -3.38 8.45 -11.79
CA MET A 337 -3.03 9.75 -12.39
C MET A 337 -4.22 10.39 -13.13
N ILE A 338 -5.05 9.61 -13.82
CA ILE A 338 -6.28 10.13 -14.42
C ILE A 338 -7.20 10.71 -13.34
N ALA A 339 -7.41 9.98 -12.23
CA ALA A 339 -8.21 10.47 -11.12
C ALA A 339 -7.65 11.76 -10.50
N LEU A 340 -6.34 11.84 -10.29
CA LEU A 340 -5.70 12.98 -9.62
C LEU A 340 -5.58 14.23 -10.50
N THR A 341 -5.69 14.09 -11.83
CA THR A 341 -5.65 15.21 -12.78
C THR A 341 -7.03 15.73 -13.19
N THR A 342 -8.09 14.97 -12.90
CA THR A 342 -9.48 15.31 -13.26
C THR A 342 -10.32 15.82 -12.09
N ALA A 343 -9.81 15.73 -10.86
CA ALA A 343 -10.50 16.08 -9.61
C ALA A 343 -10.42 17.56 -9.17
#